data_AF-A0A0Q8W1F8-F1
#
_entry.id   AF-A0A0Q8W1F8-F1
#
_cell.length_a   1.000
_cell.length_b   1.000
_cell.length_c   1.000
_cell.angle_alpha   90.00
_cell.angle_beta   90.00
_cell.angle_gamma   90.00
#
_symmetry.space_group_name_H-M   'P 1'
#
loop_
_entity.id
_entity.type
_entity.pdbx_description
1 polymer ?
#
loop_
_entity_poly.entity_id
_entity_poly.type
_entity_poly.pdbx_seq_one_letter_code
_entity_poly.pdbx_strand_id
1 'polypeptide(L)'
;MTDAQKSLRAQMLATEHWSLLASRSTTQSEVLTRIAIFLTLVSAGLVTLGVLGNATEFRGWFGIAALGILVLLVLLGVITQFRVFNTATEDLAYVLAMNRLRGAYLDLDPGIERYFLMGTTDDETGIGQTYYPFAVRDRTQVFASSAMVMLVVNTALIGLLTGALIYTLTASVGWSVAVGAVVAVISFLFWMFRGYRSYLQVLRTHVPLRRSPPA
;
A
#
# COMPACT_ATOMS: atom_id res chain seq x y z
N MET A 1 28.25 -9.22 31.26
CA MET A 1 27.76 -10.44 30.58
C MET A 1 28.96 -11.27 30.18
N THR A 2 28.87 -12.59 30.33
CA THR A 2 29.87 -13.51 29.76
C THR A 2 29.72 -13.59 28.24
N ASP A 3 30.75 -14.04 27.53
CA ASP A 3 30.70 -14.22 26.07
C ASP A 3 29.62 -15.23 25.65
N ALA A 4 29.40 -16.26 26.47
CA ALA A 4 28.31 -17.21 26.27
C ALA A 4 26.93 -16.52 26.34
N GLN A 5 26.72 -15.61 27.30
CA GLN A 5 25.47 -14.85 27.40
C GLN A 5 25.29 -13.90 26.22
N LYS A 6 26.36 -13.25 25.75
CA LYS A 6 26.31 -12.36 24.56
C LYS A 6 25.94 -13.16 23.31
N SER A 7 26.57 -14.31 23.10
CA SER A 7 26.26 -15.23 22.00
C SER A 7 24.79 -15.69 22.03
N LEU A 8 24.28 -16.09 23.20
CA LEU A 8 22.86 -16.47 23.36
C LEU A 8 21.91 -15.32 22.97
N ARG A 9 22.17 -14.09 23.45
CA ARG A 9 21.34 -12.93 23.10
C ARG A 9 21.43 -12.60 21.61
N ALA A 10 22.63 -12.64 21.02
CA ALA A 10 22.81 -12.42 19.59
C ALA A 10 22.00 -13.42 18.76
N GLN A 11 22.00 -14.70 19.15
CA GLN A 11 21.20 -15.73 18.49
C GLN A 11 19.69 -15.44 18.60
N MET A 12 19.18 -15.13 19.79
CA MET A 12 17.75 -14.79 19.98
C MET A 12 17.32 -13.59 19.13
N LEU A 13 18.12 -12.51 19.12
CA LEU A 13 17.84 -11.31 18.33
C LEU A 13 17.93 -11.59 16.82
N ALA A 14 18.90 -12.40 16.39
CA ALA A 14 19.02 -12.80 14.99
C ALA A 14 17.81 -13.63 14.54
N THR A 15 17.36 -14.59 15.35
CA THR A 15 16.15 -15.38 15.05
C THR A 15 14.92 -14.50 14.89
N GLU A 16 14.73 -13.51 15.76
CA GLU A 16 13.64 -12.55 15.62
C GLU A 16 13.79 -11.66 14.37
N HIS A 17 15.01 -11.25 14.03
CA HIS A 17 15.22 -10.46 12.81
C HIS A 17 14.87 -11.25 11.54
N TRP A 18 15.22 -12.54 11.51
CA TRP A 18 14.84 -13.42 10.41
C TRP A 18 13.33 -13.67 10.37
N SER A 19 12.66 -13.80 11.52
CA SER A 19 11.20 -13.95 11.59
C SER A 19 10.48 -12.71 11.01
N LEU A 20 10.97 -11.51 11.31
CA LEU A 20 10.45 -10.26 10.77
C LEU A 20 10.68 -10.13 9.26
N LEU A 21 11.87 -10.50 8.77
CA LEU A 21 12.17 -10.53 7.33
C LEU A 21 11.23 -11.46 6.56
N ALA A 22 11.00 -12.66 7.10
CA ALA A 22 10.09 -13.64 6.50
C ALA A 22 8.63 -13.16 6.51
N SER A 23 8.20 -12.54 7.61
CA SER A 23 6.84 -11.98 7.73
C SER A 23 6.64 -10.84 6.74
N ARG A 24 7.61 -9.92 6.64
CA ARG A 24 7.59 -8.79 5.72
C ARG A 24 7.52 -9.24 4.25
N SER A 25 8.35 -10.20 3.85
CA SER A 25 8.37 -10.69 2.46
C SER A 25 7.08 -11.42 2.09
N THR A 26 6.49 -12.18 3.03
CA THR A 26 5.20 -12.86 2.85
C THR A 26 4.08 -11.83 2.67
N THR A 27 4.00 -10.82 3.53
CA THR A 27 3.02 -9.74 3.43
C THR A 27 3.15 -8.98 2.09
N GLN A 28 4.38 -8.65 1.66
CA GLN A 28 4.61 -7.97 0.37
C GLN A 28 4.16 -8.85 -0.82
N SER A 29 4.49 -10.14 -0.79
CA SER A 29 4.13 -11.09 -1.85
C SER A 29 2.62 -11.26 -1.96
N GLU A 30 1.92 -11.34 -0.82
CA GLU A 30 0.46 -11.42 -0.78
C GLU A 30 -0.20 -10.20 -1.44
N VAL A 31 0.25 -8.98 -1.09
CA VAL A 31 -0.31 -7.75 -1.67
C VAL A 31 -0.02 -7.61 -3.15
N LEU A 32 1.22 -7.88 -3.58
CA LEU A 32 1.57 -7.84 -5.00
C LEU A 32 0.73 -8.84 -5.82
N THR A 33 0.50 -10.04 -5.27
CA THR A 33 -0.35 -11.05 -5.90
C THR A 33 -1.79 -10.56 -6.04
N ARG A 34 -2.37 -9.93 -5.01
CA ARG A 34 -3.71 -9.35 -5.09
C ARG A 34 -3.81 -8.25 -6.14
N ILE A 35 -2.83 -7.34 -6.19
CA ILE A 35 -2.78 -6.27 -7.20
C ILE A 35 -2.72 -6.89 -8.60
N ALA A 36 -1.85 -7.88 -8.83
CA ALA A 36 -1.73 -8.54 -10.14
C ALA A 36 -3.04 -9.23 -10.56
N ILE A 37 -3.68 -9.97 -9.67
CA ILE A 37 -4.98 -10.60 -9.92
C ILE A 37 -6.03 -9.54 -10.26
N PHE A 38 -6.09 -8.45 -9.49
CA PHE A 38 -7.02 -7.36 -9.75
C PHE A 38 -6.81 -6.73 -11.12
N LEU A 39 -5.58 -6.31 -11.47
CA LEU A 39 -5.28 -5.70 -12.77
C LEU A 39 -5.56 -6.66 -13.95
N THR A 40 -5.35 -7.96 -13.74
CA THR A 40 -5.70 -8.99 -14.71
C THR A 40 -7.21 -9.07 -14.92
N LEU A 41 -7.99 -9.09 -13.84
CA LEU A 41 -9.45 -9.12 -13.91
C LEU A 41 -10.03 -7.83 -14.49
N VAL A 42 -9.44 -6.68 -14.20
CA VAL A 42 -9.82 -5.41 -14.83
C VAL A 42 -9.58 -5.47 -16.33
N SER A 43 -8.40 -5.94 -16.76
CA SER A 43 -8.08 -6.08 -18.17
C SER A 43 -9.04 -7.04 -18.88
N ALA A 44 -9.28 -8.22 -18.30
CA ALA A 44 -10.22 -9.20 -18.82
C ALA A 44 -11.64 -8.63 -18.88
N GLY A 45 -12.09 -7.94 -17.83
CA GLY A 45 -13.40 -7.29 -17.77
C GLY A 45 -13.59 -6.24 -18.86
N LEU A 46 -12.60 -5.36 -19.08
CA LEU A 46 -12.65 -4.37 -20.16
C LEU A 46 -12.70 -5.02 -21.55
N VAL A 47 -11.94 -6.10 -21.76
CA VAL A 47 -12.01 -6.88 -23.01
C VAL A 47 -13.40 -7.51 -23.18
N THR A 48 -13.96 -8.11 -22.13
CA THR A 48 -15.31 -8.67 -22.15
C THR A 48 -16.35 -7.60 -22.48
N LEU A 49 -16.25 -6.40 -21.92
CA LEU A 49 -17.13 -5.28 -22.25
C LEU A 49 -17.02 -4.87 -23.72
N GLY A 50 -15.80 -4.83 -24.27
CA GLY A 50 -15.59 -4.52 -25.70
C GLY A 50 -16.23 -5.56 -26.62
N VAL A 51 -15.99 -6.86 -26.35
CA VAL A 51 -16.57 -7.97 -27.13
C VAL A 51 -18.09 -7.97 -27.02
N LEU A 52 -18.62 -7.82 -25.80
CA LEU A 52 -20.05 -7.81 -25.56
C LEU A 52 -20.73 -6.59 -26.21
N GLY A 53 -20.10 -5.42 -26.11
CA GLY A 53 -20.56 -4.19 -26.77
C GLY A 53 -20.66 -4.36 -28.27
N ASN A 54 -19.65 -4.97 -28.90
CA ASN A 54 -19.67 -5.26 -30.33
C ASN A 54 -20.78 -6.26 -30.71
N ALA A 55 -20.95 -7.34 -29.94
CA ALA A 55 -21.96 -8.37 -30.20
C ALA A 55 -23.41 -7.88 -30.01
N THR A 56 -23.61 -6.86 -29.17
CA THR A 56 -24.93 -6.31 -28.83
C THR A 56 -25.21 -4.96 -29.51
N GLU A 57 -24.27 -4.46 -30.31
CA GLU A 57 -24.27 -3.09 -30.84
C GLU A 57 -24.45 -2.02 -29.76
N PHE A 58 -23.99 -2.30 -28.53
CA PHE A 58 -24.19 -1.47 -27.33
C PHE A 58 -25.66 -1.21 -26.95
N ARG A 59 -26.57 -2.12 -27.34
CA ARG A 59 -28.02 -2.00 -27.12
C ARG A 59 -28.57 -3.08 -26.18
N GLY A 60 -29.81 -2.88 -25.72
CA GLY A 60 -30.55 -3.87 -24.93
C GLY A 60 -29.89 -4.16 -23.58
N TRP A 61 -29.58 -5.44 -23.33
CA TRP A 61 -29.07 -5.92 -22.04
C TRP A 61 -27.58 -5.59 -21.78
N PHE A 62 -26.87 -5.01 -22.75
CA PHE A 62 -25.47 -4.59 -22.61
C PHE A 62 -25.24 -3.73 -21.37
N GLY A 63 -26.07 -2.71 -21.15
CA GLY A 63 -25.91 -1.78 -20.02
C GLY A 63 -25.98 -2.50 -18.66
N ILE A 64 -26.86 -3.50 -18.53
CA ILE A 64 -27.01 -4.30 -17.32
C ILE A 64 -25.76 -5.15 -17.09
N ALA A 65 -25.27 -5.82 -18.12
CA ALA A 65 -24.04 -6.62 -18.04
C ALA A 65 -22.80 -5.75 -17.73
N ALA A 66 -22.73 -4.56 -18.34
CA ALA A 66 -21.64 -3.61 -18.11
C ALA A 66 -21.60 -3.12 -16.67
N LEU A 67 -22.75 -2.74 -16.13
CA LEU A 67 -22.87 -2.39 -14.71
C LEU A 67 -22.50 -3.56 -13.81
N GLY A 68 -22.95 -4.78 -14.11
CA GLY A 68 -22.61 -5.98 -13.34
C GLY A 68 -21.09 -6.22 -13.27
N ILE A 69 -20.40 -6.14 -14.41
CA ILE A 69 -18.94 -6.29 -14.48
C ILE A 69 -18.24 -5.16 -13.70
N LEU A 70 -18.65 -3.91 -13.91
CA LEU A 70 -18.06 -2.76 -13.21
C LEU A 70 -18.27 -2.84 -11.69
N VAL A 71 -19.44 -3.25 -11.22
CA VAL A 71 -19.71 -3.47 -9.78
C VAL A 71 -18.75 -4.52 -9.22
N LEU A 72 -18.61 -5.67 -9.88
CA LEU A 72 -17.71 -6.74 -9.42
C LEU A 72 -16.25 -6.26 -9.36
N LEU A 73 -15.78 -5.56 -10.39
CA LEU A 73 -14.42 -5.00 -10.42
C LEU A 73 -14.22 -3.96 -9.32
N VAL A 74 -15.15 -3.04 -9.10
CA VAL A 74 -15.07 -2.03 -8.04
C VAL A 74 -15.04 -2.69 -6.66
N LEU A 75 -15.89 -3.70 -6.41
CA LEU A 75 -15.91 -4.43 -5.14
C LEU A 75 -14.55 -5.09 -4.87
N LEU A 76 -14.00 -5.81 -5.85
CA LEU A 76 -12.69 -6.43 -5.70
C LEU A 76 -11.57 -5.40 -5.52
N GLY A 77 -11.66 -4.28 -6.24
CA GLY A 77 -10.72 -3.18 -6.15
C GLY A 77 -10.71 -2.54 -4.76
N VAL A 78 -11.89 -2.31 -4.17
CA VAL A 78 -12.02 -1.78 -2.80
C VAL A 78 -11.44 -2.75 -1.77
N ILE A 79 -11.73 -4.05 -1.86
CA ILE A 79 -11.18 -5.07 -0.94
C ILE A 79 -9.65 -5.09 -1.02
N THR A 80 -9.12 -5.07 -2.24
CA THR A 80 -7.67 -5.06 -2.48
C THR A 80 -7.04 -3.77 -1.97
N GLN A 81 -7.70 -2.62 -2.15
CA GLN A 81 -7.23 -1.33 -1.66
C GLN A 81 -7.12 -1.30 -0.13
N PHE A 82 -8.10 -1.85 0.59
CA PHE A 82 -8.01 -1.98 2.05
C PHE A 82 -6.78 -2.78 2.47
N ARG A 83 -6.52 -3.92 1.82
CA ARG A 83 -5.35 -4.74 2.15
C ARG A 83 -4.04 -3.99 1.86
N VAL A 84 -3.94 -3.28 0.73
CA VAL A 84 -2.76 -2.47 0.39
C VAL A 84 -2.44 -1.46 1.49
N PHE A 85 -3.44 -0.74 2.01
CA PHE A 85 -3.23 0.23 3.09
C PHE A 85 -2.90 -0.43 4.43
N ASN A 86 -3.52 -1.56 4.77
CA ASN A 86 -3.18 -2.30 5.99
C ASN A 86 -1.73 -2.81 5.95
N THR A 87 -1.31 -3.34 4.81
CA THR A 87 0.08 -3.78 4.62
C THR A 87 1.09 -2.65 4.69
N ALA A 88 0.74 -1.43 4.26
CA ALA A 88 1.62 -0.28 4.44
C ALA A 88 1.89 0.01 5.94
N THR A 89 0.89 -0.20 6.80
CA THR A 89 1.09 -0.10 8.26
C THR A 89 1.86 -1.28 8.86
N GLU A 90 1.63 -2.50 8.37
CA GLU A 90 2.42 -3.68 8.75
C GLU A 90 3.90 -3.51 8.37
N ASP A 91 4.18 -3.02 7.17
CA ASP A 91 5.55 -2.76 6.68
C ASP A 91 6.28 -1.74 7.57
N LEU A 92 5.58 -0.67 7.98
CA LEU A 92 6.13 0.31 8.93
C LEU A 92 6.44 -0.34 10.28
N ALA A 93 5.56 -1.20 10.80
CA ALA A 93 5.79 -1.91 12.05
C ALA A 93 7.01 -2.84 11.97
N TYR A 94 7.18 -3.56 10.84
CA TYR A 94 8.36 -4.39 10.61
C TYR A 94 9.65 -3.55 10.59
N VAL A 95 9.65 -2.40 9.89
CA VAL A 95 10.82 -1.50 9.86
C VAL A 95 11.17 -0.98 11.25
N LEU A 96 10.18 -0.54 12.03
CA LEU A 96 10.38 -0.11 13.42
C LEU A 96 11.01 -1.22 14.28
N ALA A 97 10.45 -2.43 14.24
CA ALA A 97 10.96 -3.57 14.99
C ALA A 97 12.38 -3.96 14.55
N MET A 98 12.66 -3.97 13.24
CA MET A 98 13.98 -4.27 12.71
C MET A 98 15.02 -3.22 13.12
N ASN A 99 14.68 -1.93 13.10
CA ASN A 99 15.57 -0.87 13.57
C ASN A 99 15.88 -1.02 15.06
N ARG A 100 14.86 -1.34 15.87
CA ARG A 100 15.03 -1.62 17.31
C ARG A 100 15.98 -2.80 17.56
N LEU A 101 15.88 -3.87 16.76
CA LEU A 101 16.83 -4.99 16.83
C LEU A 101 18.25 -4.57 16.43
N ARG A 102 18.41 -3.71 15.41
CA ARG A 102 19.73 -3.13 15.07
C ARG A 102 20.30 -2.32 16.21
N GLY A 103 19.48 -1.56 16.93
CA GLY A 103 19.88 -0.87 18.15
C GLY A 103 20.40 -1.84 19.22
N ALA A 104 19.70 -2.96 19.43
CA ALA A 104 20.14 -4.00 20.36
C ALA A 104 21.43 -4.70 19.92
N TYR A 105 21.71 -4.82 18.62
CA TYR A 105 23.01 -5.30 18.13
C TYR A 105 24.15 -4.36 18.53
N LEU A 106 23.93 -3.05 18.45
CA LEU A 106 24.91 -2.05 18.90
C LEU A 106 25.11 -2.08 20.42
N ASP A 107 24.08 -2.42 21.20
CA ASP A 107 24.24 -2.61 22.65
C ASP A 107 25.11 -3.81 23.01
N LEU A 108 25.15 -4.83 22.15
CA LEU A 108 26.00 -6.00 22.33
C LEU A 108 27.44 -5.75 21.88
N ASP A 109 27.63 -5.07 20.74
CA ASP A 109 28.92 -4.69 20.19
C ASP A 109 28.83 -3.33 19.45
N PRO A 110 29.25 -2.22 20.09
CA PRO A 110 29.24 -0.90 19.45
C PRO A 110 30.17 -0.80 18.22
N GLY A 111 31.19 -1.66 18.11
CA GLY A 111 32.19 -1.59 17.03
C GLY A 111 31.62 -1.89 15.64
N ILE A 112 30.41 -2.46 15.56
CA ILE A 112 29.76 -2.80 14.31
C ILE A 112 28.98 -1.64 13.67
N GLU A 113 28.81 -0.52 14.38
CA GLU A 113 28.02 0.63 13.91
C GLU A 113 28.42 1.09 12.50
N ARG A 114 29.72 1.14 12.24
CA ARG A 114 30.30 1.53 10.95
C ARG A 114 29.87 0.66 9.76
N TYR A 115 29.31 -0.52 10.00
CA TYR A 115 28.83 -1.42 8.96
C TYR A 115 27.33 -1.28 8.68
N PHE A 116 26.58 -0.55 9.50
CA PHE A 116 25.15 -0.36 9.30
C PHE A 116 24.88 0.88 8.44
N LEU A 117 24.29 0.64 7.26
CA LEU A 117 23.74 1.68 6.39
C LEU A 117 22.28 2.04 6.76
N MET A 118 21.54 1.06 7.30
CA MET A 118 20.13 1.23 7.67
C MET A 118 20.00 1.85 9.06
N GLY A 119 18.84 2.43 9.35
CA GLY A 119 18.56 3.03 10.65
C GLY A 119 18.70 2.05 11.81
N THR A 120 19.30 2.54 12.90
CA THR A 120 19.55 1.82 14.16
C THR A 120 18.64 2.33 15.30
N THR A 121 17.82 3.32 15.01
CA THR A 121 16.86 3.97 15.91
C THR A 121 15.44 3.72 15.42
N ASP A 122 14.48 3.65 16.34
CA ASP A 122 13.08 3.38 16.06
C ASP A 122 12.22 4.66 16.05
N ASP A 123 12.85 5.81 15.83
CA ASP A 123 12.19 7.10 15.60
C ASP A 123 11.98 7.41 14.11
N GLU A 124 11.29 8.51 13.82
CA GLU A 124 10.95 8.91 12.44
C GLU A 124 12.20 9.07 11.55
N THR A 125 13.29 9.59 12.11
CA THR A 125 14.58 9.71 11.41
C THR A 125 15.16 8.34 11.06
N GLY A 126 15.18 7.40 12.00
CA GLY A 126 15.65 6.03 11.75
C GLY A 126 14.78 5.26 10.74
N ILE A 127 13.46 5.47 10.78
CA ILE A 127 12.54 4.94 9.77
C ILE A 127 12.90 5.51 8.39
N GLY A 128 13.12 6.82 8.31
CA GLY A 128 13.53 7.51 7.09
C GLY A 128 14.80 6.92 6.49
N GLN A 129 15.84 6.73 7.30
CA GLN A 129 17.10 6.11 6.87
C GLN A 129 16.91 4.67 6.36
N THR A 130 16.07 3.86 7.02
CA THR A 130 15.83 2.48 6.58
C THR A 130 15.05 2.41 5.26
N TYR A 131 14.11 3.32 5.03
CA TYR A 131 13.37 3.37 3.76
C TYR A 131 14.14 4.04 2.63
N TYR A 132 14.99 5.01 2.95
CA TYR A 132 15.69 5.84 1.99
C TYR A 132 17.07 6.26 2.55
N PRO A 133 18.09 5.38 2.51
CA PRO A 133 19.37 5.62 3.17
C PRO A 133 20.20 6.73 2.52
N PHE A 134 19.92 7.06 1.25
CA PHE A 134 20.72 8.01 0.47
C PHE A 134 20.04 9.37 0.22
N ALA A 135 18.80 9.57 0.69
CA ALA A 135 18.14 10.88 0.57
C ALA A 135 16.96 11.04 1.54
N VAL A 136 16.36 12.23 1.56
CA VAL A 136 15.09 12.45 2.25
C VAL A 136 13.97 11.81 1.43
N ARG A 137 13.07 11.09 2.11
CA ARG A 137 11.89 10.48 1.49
C ARG A 137 11.00 11.55 0.86
N ASP A 138 11.09 11.71 -0.45
CA ASP A 138 10.27 12.66 -1.22
C ASP A 138 8.92 12.04 -1.63
N ARG A 139 7.93 12.91 -1.89
CA ARG A 139 6.56 12.54 -2.29
C ARG A 139 6.53 11.67 -3.53
N THR A 140 7.52 11.81 -4.40
CA THR A 140 7.72 11.01 -5.62
C THR A 140 7.75 9.50 -5.37
N GLN A 141 8.30 9.05 -4.23
CA GLN A 141 8.34 7.61 -3.90
C GLN A 141 6.94 7.03 -3.68
N VAL A 142 6.05 7.80 -3.04
CA VAL A 142 4.66 7.37 -2.81
C VAL A 142 3.90 7.34 -4.14
N PHE A 143 4.11 8.35 -4.99
CA PHE A 143 3.53 8.41 -6.33
C PHE A 143 3.99 7.27 -7.25
N ALA A 144 5.24 6.83 -7.17
CA ALA A 144 5.77 5.75 -7.99
C ALA A 144 5.48 4.33 -7.45
N SER A 145 4.71 4.21 -6.36
CA SER A 145 4.46 2.91 -5.71
C SER A 145 3.41 2.07 -6.46
N SER A 146 3.48 0.74 -6.31
CA SER A 146 2.44 -0.19 -6.79
C SER A 146 1.07 0.10 -6.17
N ALA A 147 1.05 0.60 -4.93
CA ALA A 147 -0.16 1.06 -4.25
C ALA A 147 -0.82 2.24 -4.97
N MET A 148 -0.04 3.15 -5.56
CA MET A 148 -0.56 4.28 -6.33
C MET A 148 -1.19 3.84 -7.65
N VAL A 149 -0.51 2.95 -8.39
CA VAL A 149 -1.07 2.36 -9.62
C VAL A 149 -2.41 1.70 -9.34
N MET A 150 -2.46 0.89 -8.28
CA MET A 150 -3.70 0.26 -7.81
C MET A 150 -4.79 1.29 -7.47
N LEU A 151 -4.45 2.34 -6.72
CA LEU A 151 -5.38 3.40 -6.33
C LEU A 151 -5.98 4.13 -7.55
N VAL A 152 -5.15 4.48 -8.53
CA VAL A 152 -5.59 5.16 -9.76
C VAL A 152 -6.57 4.29 -10.53
N VAL A 153 -6.24 3.02 -10.75
CA VAL A 153 -7.12 2.09 -11.48
C VAL A 153 -8.44 1.90 -10.74
N ASN A 154 -8.40 1.68 -9.43
CA ASN A 154 -9.61 1.46 -8.64
C ASN A 154 -10.53 2.69 -8.63
N THR A 155 -9.97 3.89 -8.46
CA THR A 155 -10.76 5.13 -8.45
C THR A 155 -11.32 5.49 -9.82
N ALA A 156 -10.60 5.17 -10.91
CA ALA A 156 -11.13 5.27 -12.26
C ALA A 156 -12.33 4.33 -12.47
N LEU A 157 -12.27 3.08 -11.99
CA LEU A 157 -13.39 2.14 -12.08
C LEU A 157 -14.61 2.59 -11.28
N ILE A 158 -14.41 3.16 -10.09
CA ILE A 158 -15.49 3.78 -9.30
C ILE A 158 -16.15 4.92 -10.10
N GLY A 159 -15.34 5.76 -10.76
CA GLY A 159 -15.83 6.83 -11.64
C GLY A 159 -16.61 6.30 -12.84
N LEU A 160 -16.11 5.25 -13.51
CA LEU A 160 -16.79 4.60 -14.63
C LEU A 160 -18.13 3.98 -14.22
N LEU A 161 -18.16 3.26 -13.10
CA LEU A 161 -19.39 2.70 -12.54
C LEU A 161 -20.40 3.80 -12.24
N THR A 162 -19.97 4.84 -11.55
CA THR A 162 -20.84 5.96 -11.17
C THR A 162 -21.35 6.70 -12.41
N GLY A 163 -20.47 7.00 -13.36
CA GLY A 163 -20.84 7.64 -14.62
C GLY A 163 -21.84 6.81 -15.42
N ALA A 164 -21.64 5.49 -15.50
CA ALA A 164 -22.58 4.58 -16.14
C ALA A 164 -23.95 4.62 -15.46
N LEU A 165 -24.01 4.58 -14.12
CA LEU A 165 -25.26 4.71 -13.38
C LEU A 165 -25.96 6.04 -13.64
N ILE A 166 -25.23 7.16 -13.59
CA ILE A 166 -25.81 8.49 -13.87
C ILE A 166 -26.34 8.58 -15.29
N TYR A 167 -25.66 7.98 -16.28
CA TYR A 167 -26.17 7.92 -17.64
C TYR A 167 -27.50 7.15 -17.71
N THR A 168 -27.66 6.05 -16.99
CA THR A 168 -28.94 5.30 -16.98
C THR A 168 -30.11 6.10 -16.40
N LEU A 169 -29.83 7.06 -15.52
CA LEU A 169 -30.86 7.89 -14.88
C LEU A 169 -31.19 9.17 -15.68
N THR A 170 -30.20 9.72 -16.38
CA THR A 170 -30.30 11.07 -16.97
C THR A 170 -30.28 11.07 -18.49
N ALA A 171 -29.84 9.98 -19.12
CA ALA A 171 -29.49 9.90 -20.55
C ALA A 171 -28.49 11.00 -21.01
N SER A 172 -27.82 11.67 -20.07
CA SER A 172 -26.93 12.80 -20.36
C SER A 172 -25.47 12.38 -20.24
N VAL A 173 -24.75 12.44 -21.35
CA VAL A 173 -23.30 12.20 -21.39
C VAL A 173 -22.55 13.23 -20.53
N GLY A 174 -22.98 14.49 -20.54
CA GLY A 174 -22.38 15.56 -19.75
C GLY A 174 -22.44 15.26 -18.24
N TRP A 175 -23.62 14.89 -17.73
CA TRP A 175 -23.77 14.52 -16.31
C TRP A 175 -23.03 13.23 -15.96
N SER A 176 -23.04 12.23 -16.86
CA SER A 176 -22.32 10.97 -16.68
C SER A 176 -20.82 11.22 -16.46
N VAL A 177 -20.19 11.99 -17.36
CA VAL A 177 -18.75 12.30 -17.27
C VAL A 177 -18.46 13.18 -16.06
N ALA A 178 -19.26 14.22 -15.82
CA ALA A 178 -19.04 15.15 -14.71
C ALA A 178 -19.11 14.44 -13.35
N VAL A 179 -20.17 13.68 -13.09
CA VAL A 179 -20.32 12.98 -11.80
C VAL A 179 -19.30 11.86 -11.66
N GLY A 180 -19.04 11.08 -12.73
CA GLY A 180 -18.04 10.03 -12.72
C GLY A 180 -16.64 10.54 -12.38
N ALA A 181 -16.21 11.64 -13.02
CA ALA A 181 -14.92 12.27 -12.75
C ALA A 181 -14.83 12.83 -11.33
N VAL A 182 -15.88 13.52 -10.85
CA VAL A 182 -15.92 14.07 -9.49
C VAL A 182 -15.83 12.95 -8.45
N VAL A 183 -16.58 11.86 -8.62
CA VAL A 183 -16.56 10.74 -7.67
C VAL A 183 -15.22 9.99 -7.69
N ALA A 184 -14.59 9.85 -8.87
CA ALA A 184 -13.24 9.29 -8.96
C ALA A 184 -12.22 10.13 -8.16
N VAL A 185 -12.24 11.46 -8.34
CA VAL A 185 -11.34 12.38 -7.62
C VAL A 185 -11.61 12.36 -6.12
N ILE A 186 -12.87 12.44 -5.69
CA ILE A 186 -13.24 12.37 -4.27
C ILE A 186 -12.76 11.04 -3.66
N SER A 187 -12.98 9.92 -4.36
CA SER A 187 -12.54 8.60 -3.90
C SER A 187 -11.01 8.54 -3.77
N PHE A 188 -10.27 9.09 -4.73
CA PHE A 188 -8.82 9.17 -4.68
C PHE A 188 -8.33 9.97 -3.46
N LEU A 189 -8.89 11.17 -3.26
CA LEU A 189 -8.54 12.03 -2.12
C LEU A 189 -8.89 11.37 -0.79
N PHE A 190 -10.05 10.70 -0.71
CA PHE A 190 -10.46 9.96 0.48
C PHE A 190 -9.45 8.87 0.87
N TRP A 191 -9.04 8.05 -0.10
CA TRP A 191 -8.05 6.99 0.15
C TRP A 191 -6.67 7.56 0.53
N MET A 192 -6.23 8.62 -0.15
CA MET A 192 -4.96 9.29 0.16
C MET A 192 -4.97 9.83 1.59
N PHE A 193 -6.05 10.51 1.97
CA PHE A 193 -6.23 11.07 3.30
C PHE A 193 -6.30 9.99 4.37
N ARG A 194 -7.03 8.90 4.11
CA ARG A 194 -7.09 7.75 5.02
C ARG A 194 -5.70 7.11 5.21
N GLY A 195 -4.95 6.91 4.12
CA GLY A 195 -3.59 6.39 4.18
C GLY A 195 -2.65 7.27 5.00
N TYR A 196 -2.69 8.58 4.75
CA TYR A 196 -1.88 9.56 5.49
C TYR A 196 -2.25 9.61 6.98
N ARG A 197 -3.54 9.60 7.32
CA ARG A 197 -3.99 9.55 8.71
C ARG A 197 -3.54 8.28 9.42
N SER A 198 -3.63 7.13 8.75
CA SER A 198 -3.17 5.85 9.30
C SER A 198 -1.67 5.88 9.60
N TYR A 199 -0.86 6.40 8.67
CA TYR A 199 0.58 6.60 8.87
C TYR A 199 0.88 7.48 10.08
N LEU A 200 0.24 8.66 10.19
CA LEU A 200 0.41 9.55 11.32
C LEU A 200 -0.05 8.93 12.64
N GLN A 201 -1.10 8.11 12.62
CA GLN A 201 -1.59 7.42 13.81
C GLN A 201 -0.54 6.44 14.35
N VAL A 202 0.12 5.67 13.46
CA VAL A 202 1.20 4.76 13.88
C VAL A 202 2.34 5.55 14.52
N LEU A 203 2.78 6.64 13.90
CA LEU A 203 3.86 7.49 14.44
C LEU A 203 3.50 8.10 15.80
N ARG A 204 2.26 8.53 16.00
CA ARG A 204 1.80 9.10 17.28
C ARG A 204 1.68 8.06 18.39
N THR A 205 1.38 6.81 18.04
CA THR A 205 1.18 5.73 19.00
C THR A 205 2.50 5.06 19.37
N HIS A 206 3.48 5.08 18.47
CA HIS A 206 4.79 4.49 18.70
C HIS A 206 5.63 5.36 19.63
N VAL A 207 6.14 4.75 20.71
CA VAL A 207 7.13 5.38 21.60
C VAL A 207 8.50 4.76 21.30
N PRO A 208 9.45 5.52 20.72
CA PRO A 208 10.76 4.99 20.36
C PRO A 208 11.57 4.69 21.62
N LEU A 209 12.22 3.52 21.65
CA LEU A 209 13.17 3.15 22.70
C LEU A 209 14.54 3.79 22.48
N ARG A 210 14.92 4.01 21.22
CA ARG A 210 16.17 4.69 20.84
C ARG A 210 15.87 5.78 19.82
N ARG A 211 16.31 6.99 20.13
CA ARG A 211 16.15 8.16 19.26
C ARG A 211 17.46 8.48 18.56
N SER A 212 17.34 8.98 17.33
CA SER A 212 18.46 9.54 16.58
C SER A 212 19.01 10.77 17.31
N PRO A 213 20.32 11.05 17.20
CA PRO A 213 20.87 12.31 17.66
C PRO A 213 20.14 13.49 17.00
N PRO A 214 19.95 14.62 17.72
CA PRO A 214 19.46 15.83 17.08
C PRO A 214 20.43 16.25 15.96
N ALA A 215 19.85 16.62 14.81
CA ALA A 215 20.60 17.12 13.65
C ALA A 215 21.25 18.48 13.94
#